data_AF-A0AAD7IHK9-F1
#
_entry.id   AF-A0AAD7IHK9-F1
#
_cell.length_a   1.000
_cell.length_b   1.000
_cell.length_c   1.000
_cell.angle_alpha   90.00
_cell.angle_beta   90.00
_cell.angle_gamma   90.00
#
_symmetry.space_group_name_H-M   'P 1'
#
loop_
_entity.id
_entity.type
_entity.pdbx_description
1 polymer ?
#
loop_
_entity_poly.entity_id
_entity_poly.type
_entity_poly.pdbx_seq_one_letter_code
_entity_poly.pdbx_strand_id
1 'polypeptide(L)'
;MPSPFASRLGTNYCPSDEEIIDIRAFLIEPKSRLKRLDDKVADLQKAIDSLTEERASVRSFVDAHDALLSPIRRLPLDIVQEIFVACLPTHRNCVMSAVEAPLLLGRICSLWRAVALSTPCLW
;
A
#
# COMPACT_ATOMS: atom_id res chain seq x y z
N MET A 1 -6.40 -36.53 -3.95
CA MET A 1 -6.20 -37.78 -4.71
C MET A 1 -6.35 -38.94 -3.75
N PRO A 2 -7.07 -40.02 -4.10
CA PRO A 2 -7.11 -41.21 -3.26
C PRO A 2 -5.69 -41.78 -3.16
N SER A 3 -5.22 -42.03 -1.94
CA SER A 3 -3.90 -42.62 -1.69
C SER A 3 -4.07 -44.05 -1.19
N PRO A 4 -3.37 -45.04 -1.76
CA PRO A 4 -3.37 -46.40 -1.22
C PRO A 4 -2.78 -46.47 0.20
N PHE A 5 -2.05 -45.43 0.61
CA PHE A 5 -1.45 -45.32 1.94
C PHE A 5 -2.27 -44.44 2.91
N ALA A 6 -3.49 -44.05 2.55
CA ALA A 6 -4.29 -43.07 3.30
C ALA A 6 -4.46 -43.39 4.78
N SER A 7 -4.66 -44.67 5.14
CA SER A 7 -4.83 -45.12 6.53
C SER A 7 -3.57 -44.99 7.39
N ARG A 8 -2.39 -44.81 6.77
CA ARG A 8 -1.09 -44.74 7.43
C ARG A 8 -0.55 -43.30 7.51
N LEU A 9 -1.11 -42.38 6.73
CA LEU A 9 -0.72 -40.96 6.75
C LEU A 9 -1.03 -40.34 8.13
N GLY A 10 -0.10 -39.54 8.67
CA GLY A 10 -0.26 -38.88 9.97
C GLY A 10 -0.07 -39.79 11.19
N THR A 11 0.45 -41.00 11.01
CA THR A 11 0.76 -41.95 12.09
C THR A 11 2.27 -42.16 12.25
N ASN A 12 2.70 -42.82 13.32
CA ASN A 12 4.11 -43.23 13.52
C ASN A 12 4.48 -44.53 12.78
N TYR A 13 3.70 -44.93 11.76
CA TYR A 13 3.94 -46.15 11.00
C TYR A 13 5.25 -46.08 10.20
N CYS A 14 6.09 -47.12 10.32
CA CYS A 14 7.31 -47.26 9.54
C CYS A 14 7.05 -48.17 8.33
N PRO A 15 7.17 -47.66 7.09
CA PRO A 15 6.96 -48.47 5.89
C PRO A 15 8.11 -49.47 5.67
N SER A 16 7.78 -50.62 5.10
CA SER A 16 8.79 -51.60 4.66
C SER A 16 9.57 -51.09 3.43
N ASP A 17 10.68 -51.75 3.08
CA ASP A 17 11.47 -51.40 1.89
C ASP A 17 10.66 -51.49 0.59
N GLU A 18 9.78 -52.48 0.47
CA GLU A 18 8.85 -52.61 -0.66
C GLU A 18 7.85 -51.45 -0.70
N GLU A 19 7.26 -51.09 0.44
CA GLU A 19 6.33 -49.96 0.54
C GLU A 19 7.02 -48.63 0.24
N ILE A 20 8.29 -48.47 0.59
CA ILE A 20 9.09 -47.29 0.23
C ILE A 20 9.21 -47.17 -1.30
N ILE A 21 9.43 -48.29 -2.01
CA ILE A 21 9.48 -48.30 -3.48
C ILE A 21 8.13 -47.89 -4.06
N ASP A 22 7.04 -48.48 -3.56
CA ASP A 22 5.69 -48.18 -4.03
C ASP A 22 5.27 -46.74 -3.75
N ILE A 23 5.59 -46.20 -2.57
CA ILE A 23 5.36 -44.79 -2.22
C ILE A 23 6.16 -43.88 -3.16
N ARG A 24 7.43 -44.19 -3.42
CA ARG A 24 8.27 -43.39 -4.33
C ARG A 24 7.66 -43.36 -5.73
N ALA A 25 7.25 -44.52 -6.25
CA ALA A 25 6.61 -44.63 -7.56
C ALA A 25 5.29 -43.84 -7.61
N PHE A 26 4.45 -43.99 -6.60
CA PHE A 26 3.18 -43.27 -6.47
C PHE A 26 3.35 -41.74 -6.44
N LEU A 27 4.45 -41.25 -5.87
CA LEU A 27 4.74 -39.82 -5.78
C LEU A 27 5.36 -39.21 -7.04
N ILE A 28 5.72 -39.97 -8.06
CA ILE A 28 6.36 -39.42 -9.29
C ILE A 28 5.44 -38.41 -9.99
N GLU A 29 4.20 -38.79 -10.31
CA GLU A 29 3.25 -37.89 -10.98
C GLU A 29 2.89 -36.69 -10.10
N PRO A 30 2.50 -36.86 -8.81
CA PRO A 30 2.17 -35.73 -7.96
C PRO A 30 3.33 -34.74 -7.79
N LYS A 31 4.57 -35.21 -7.64
CA LYS A 31 5.76 -34.34 -7.56
C LYS A 31 6.00 -33.59 -8.87
N SER A 32 5.83 -34.24 -10.01
CA SER A 32 5.97 -33.58 -11.31
C SER A 32 4.90 -32.52 -11.53
N ARG A 33 3.66 -32.80 -11.12
CA ARG A 33 2.54 -31.87 -11.18
C ARG A 33 2.76 -30.69 -10.25
N LEU A 34 3.25 -30.94 -9.02
CA LEU A 34 3.59 -29.89 -8.07
C LEU A 34 4.63 -28.94 -8.65
N LYS A 35 5.74 -29.48 -9.19
CA LYS A 35 6.78 -28.67 -9.85
C LYS A 35 6.21 -27.78 -10.97
N ARG A 36 5.37 -28.34 -11.84
CA ARG A 36 4.71 -27.57 -12.91
C ARG A 36 3.81 -26.46 -12.40
N LEU A 37 3.16 -26.66 -11.25
CA LEU A 37 2.34 -25.61 -10.62
C LEU A 37 3.22 -24.54 -10.00
N ASP A 38 4.30 -24.91 -9.33
CA ASP A 38 5.27 -23.98 -8.75
C ASP A 38 5.91 -23.10 -9.83
N ASP A 39 6.29 -23.68 -10.97
CA ASP A 39 6.82 -22.94 -12.13
C ASP A 39 5.79 -21.92 -12.64
N LYS A 40 4.52 -22.33 -12.78
CA LYS A 40 3.43 -21.42 -13.21
C LYS A 40 3.18 -20.30 -12.20
N VAL A 41 3.22 -20.61 -10.91
CA VAL A 41 3.06 -19.61 -9.84
C VAL A 41 4.20 -18.60 -9.92
N ALA A 42 5.44 -19.06 -10.09
CA ALA A 42 6.60 -18.19 -10.22
C ALA A 42 6.50 -17.26 -11.44
N ASP A 43 6.04 -17.78 -12.59
CA ASP A 43 5.90 -16.98 -13.80
C ASP A 43 4.76 -15.96 -13.71
N LEU A 44 3.62 -16.34 -13.12
CA LEU A 44 2.53 -15.40 -12.87
C LEU A 44 2.93 -14.33 -11.85
N GLN A 45 3.72 -14.68 -10.83
CA GLN A 45 4.20 -13.70 -9.86
C GLN A 45 5.08 -12.64 -10.52
N LYS A 46 6.00 -13.03 -11.43
CA LYS A 46 6.79 -12.08 -12.20
C LYS A 46 5.92 -11.13 -13.03
N ALA A 47 4.86 -11.64 -13.64
CA ALA A 47 3.92 -10.81 -14.40
C ALA A 47 3.18 -9.81 -13.51
N ILE A 48 2.75 -10.25 -12.31
CA ILE A 48 2.13 -9.37 -11.31
C ILE A 48 3.10 -8.28 -10.86
N ASP A 49 4.35 -8.63 -10.59
CA ASP A 49 5.36 -7.68 -10.13
C ASP A 49 5.59 -6.59 -11.20
N SER A 50 5.79 -6.99 -12.46
CA SER A 50 5.97 -6.07 -13.58
C SER A 50 4.76 -5.13 -13.79
N LEU A 51 3.53 -5.66 -13.74
CA LEU A 51 2.32 -4.84 -13.87
C LEU A 51 2.14 -3.89 -12.67
N THR A 52 2.61 -4.28 -11.49
CA THR A 52 2.53 -3.44 -10.29
C THR A 52 3.50 -2.27 -10.38
N GLU A 53 4.71 -2.49 -10.91
CA GLU A 53 5.67 -1.43 -11.21
C GLU A 53 5.13 -0.45 -12.25
N GLU A 54 4.59 -0.95 -13.36
CA GLU A 54 3.97 -0.11 -14.39
C GLU A 54 2.81 0.71 -13.82
N ARG A 55 1.92 0.06 -13.06
CA ARG A 55 0.80 0.74 -12.38
C ARG A 55 1.30 1.84 -11.45
N ALA A 56 2.35 1.60 -10.68
CA ALA A 56 2.90 2.60 -9.77
C ALA A 56 3.44 3.83 -10.53
N SER A 57 4.14 3.60 -11.65
CA SER A 57 4.65 4.66 -12.53
C SER A 57 3.51 5.50 -13.12
N VAL A 58 2.52 4.84 -13.74
CA VAL A 58 1.35 5.53 -14.33
C VAL A 58 0.56 6.27 -13.25
N ARG A 59 0.37 5.66 -12.07
CA ARG A 59 -0.34 6.31 -10.97
C ARG A 59 0.35 7.59 -10.52
N SER A 60 1.67 7.55 -10.34
CA SER A 60 2.47 8.73 -9.99
C SER A 60 2.31 9.85 -11.04
N PHE A 61 2.35 9.50 -12.32
CA PHE A 61 2.15 10.46 -13.41
C PHE A 61 0.76 11.11 -13.35
N VAL A 62 -0.30 10.30 -13.18
CA VAL A 62 -1.68 10.81 -13.07
C VAL A 62 -1.83 11.71 -11.84
N ASP A 63 -1.38 11.25 -10.66
CA ASP A 63 -1.50 11.99 -9.41
C ASP A 63 -0.77 13.35 -9.47
N ALA A 64 0.40 13.40 -10.13
CA ALA A 64 1.13 14.65 -10.32
C ALA A 64 0.33 15.66 -11.16
N HIS A 65 -0.37 15.22 -12.20
CA HIS A 65 -1.18 16.09 -13.05
C HIS A 65 -2.51 16.48 -12.38
N ASP A 66 -3.18 15.56 -11.72
CA ASP A 66 -4.37 15.84 -10.92
C ASP A 66 -4.08 16.87 -9.83
N ALA A 67 -2.89 16.80 -9.21
CA ALA A 67 -2.45 17.79 -8.24
C ALA A 67 -2.33 19.20 -8.84
N LEU A 68 -2.01 19.35 -10.14
CA LEU A 68 -2.00 20.65 -10.84
C LEU A 68 -3.42 21.21 -11.02
N LEU A 69 -4.40 20.33 -11.20
CA LEU A 69 -5.81 20.69 -11.37
C LEU A 69 -6.52 20.96 -10.04
N SER A 70 -5.84 20.73 -8.91
CA SER A 70 -6.40 20.95 -7.58
C SER A 70 -6.98 22.37 -7.44
N PRO A 71 -8.27 22.51 -7.04
CA PRO A 71 -8.92 23.81 -6.92
C PRO A 71 -8.18 24.80 -6.03
N ILE A 72 -7.48 24.31 -5.00
CA ILE A 72 -6.72 25.13 -4.06
C ILE A 72 -5.64 25.97 -4.75
N ARG A 73 -5.10 25.52 -5.89
CA ARG A 73 -4.08 26.26 -6.66
C ARG A 73 -4.67 27.45 -7.43
N ARG A 74 -6.00 27.48 -7.58
CA ARG A 74 -6.75 28.53 -8.30
C ARG A 74 -7.50 29.46 -7.36
N LEU A 75 -7.52 29.17 -6.06
CA LEU A 75 -8.17 30.05 -5.10
C LEU A 75 -7.40 31.37 -5.01
N PRO A 76 -8.11 32.50 -5.07
CA PRO A 76 -7.55 33.80 -4.72
C PRO A 76 -6.94 33.76 -3.31
N LEU A 77 -5.86 34.52 -3.12
CA LEU A 77 -5.08 34.49 -1.88
C LEU A 77 -5.91 34.92 -0.67
N ASP A 78 -6.73 35.94 -0.82
CA ASP A 78 -7.70 36.43 0.17
C ASP A 78 -8.64 35.32 0.65
N ILE A 79 -9.17 34.50 -0.26
CA ILE A 79 -10.03 33.37 0.11
C ILE A 79 -9.26 32.33 0.93
N VAL A 80 -7.99 32.06 0.60
CA VAL A 80 -7.15 31.15 1.39
C VAL A 80 -6.88 31.71 2.78
N GLN A 81 -6.63 33.02 2.89
CA GLN A 81 -6.44 33.70 4.17
C GLN A 81 -7.69 33.64 5.04
N GLU A 82 -8.87 33.89 4.47
CA GLU A 82 -10.15 33.78 5.18
C GLU A 82 -10.39 32.36 5.70
N ILE A 83 -10.10 31.33 4.89
CA ILE A 83 -10.17 29.93 5.34
C ILE A 83 -9.20 29.69 6.51
N PHE A 84 -7.99 30.23 6.46
CA PHE A 84 -7.00 30.06 7.53
C PHE A 84 -7.47 30.71 8.84
N VAL A 85 -8.05 31.91 8.77
CA VAL A 85 -8.63 32.61 9.93
C VAL A 85 -9.80 31.82 10.50
N ALA A 86 -10.66 31.27 9.64
CA ALA A 86 -11.78 30.42 10.07
C ALA A 86 -11.35 29.10 10.73
N CYS A 87 -10.08 28.69 10.55
CA CYS A 87 -9.51 27.51 11.21
C CYS A 87 -8.95 27.80 12.62
N LEU A 88 -8.94 29.07 13.06
CA LEU A 88 -8.48 29.43 14.40
C LEU A 88 -9.50 29.01 15.47
N PRO A 89 -9.06 28.74 16.71
CA PRO A 89 -9.96 28.40 17.80
C PRO A 89 -10.90 29.57 18.12
N THR A 90 -12.20 29.31 18.17
CA THR A 90 -13.21 30.36 18.45
C THR A 90 -13.39 30.65 19.94
N HIS A 91 -12.94 29.74 20.82
CA HIS A 91 -13.22 29.79 22.26
C HIS A 91 -12.02 30.22 23.11
N ARG A 92 -10.83 30.31 22.49
CA ARG A 92 -9.56 30.61 23.16
C ARG A 92 -8.56 31.18 22.17
N ASN A 93 -7.48 31.75 22.69
CA ASN A 93 -6.35 32.14 21.87
C ASN A 93 -5.65 30.91 21.28
N CYS A 94 -5.05 31.11 20.11
CA CYS A 94 -4.21 30.14 19.44
C CYS A 94 -3.03 29.77 20.34
N VAL A 95 -2.63 28.50 20.30
CA VAL A 95 -1.42 28.02 20.97
C VAL A 95 -0.40 27.66 19.90
N MET A 96 0.88 27.90 20.17
CA MET A 96 1.98 27.53 19.28
C MET A 96 2.20 26.01 19.28
N SER A 97 1.24 25.28 18.70
CA SER A 97 1.18 23.83 18.62
C SER A 97 1.31 23.35 17.18
N ALA A 98 2.10 22.31 16.98
CA ALA A 98 2.34 21.71 15.67
C ALA A 98 1.11 21.02 15.04
N VAL A 99 0.04 20.85 15.83
CA VAL A 99 -1.21 20.17 15.45
C VAL A 99 -2.42 21.10 15.43
N GLU A 100 -2.22 22.41 15.60
CA GLU A 100 -3.28 23.41 15.61
C GLU A 100 -2.93 24.61 14.69
N ALA A 101 -3.94 25.30 14.17
CA ALA A 101 -3.74 26.56 13.46
C ALA A 101 -3.18 27.65 14.41
N PRO A 102 -2.33 28.56 13.91
CA PRO A 102 -1.93 28.71 12.50
C PRO A 102 -0.77 27.81 12.06
N LEU A 103 -0.03 27.20 13.00
CA LEU A 103 1.19 26.44 12.68
C LEU A 103 0.92 25.19 11.84
N LEU A 104 -0.19 24.48 12.08
CA LEU A 104 -0.61 23.33 11.28
C LEU A 104 -0.75 23.69 9.79
N LEU A 105 -1.36 24.84 9.49
CA LEU A 105 -1.61 25.30 8.12
C LEU A 105 -0.29 25.53 7.38
N GLY A 106 0.70 26.11 8.07
CA GLY A 106 2.04 26.30 7.55
C GLY A 106 2.85 25.00 7.37
N ARG A 107 2.33 23.82 7.74
CA ARG A 107 3.02 22.53 7.53
C ARG A 107 2.56 21.78 6.29
N ILE A 108 1.48 22.23 5.65
CA ILE A 108 0.87 21.54 4.51
C ILE A 108 1.76 21.66 3.26
N CYS A 109 2.17 22.87 2.89
CA CYS A 109 3.12 23.08 1.79
C CYS A 109 3.84 24.45 1.92
N SER A 110 4.83 24.69 1.06
CA SER A 110 5.59 25.95 1.05
C SER A 110 4.72 27.18 0.76
N LEU A 111 3.77 27.06 -0.18
CA LEU A 111 2.82 28.13 -0.50
C LEU A 111 1.99 28.49 0.72
N TRP A 112 1.35 27.52 1.37
CA TRP A 112 0.51 27.74 2.55
C TRP A 112 1.30 28.34 3.72
N ARG A 113 2.57 27.93 3.89
CA ARG A 113 3.46 28.57 4.87
C ARG A 113 3.69 30.04 4.56
N ALA A 114 3.96 30.39 3.31
CA ALA A 114 4.14 31.78 2.89
C ALA A 114 2.84 32.60 3.12
N VAL A 115 1.68 32.02 2.79
CA VAL A 115 0.37 32.65 3.08
C VAL A 115 0.19 32.86 4.57
N ALA A 116 0.39 31.84 5.41
CA ALA A 116 0.20 31.95 6.85
C ALA A 116 1.13 33.00 7.50
N LEU A 117 2.40 33.06 7.07
CA LEU A 117 3.36 34.06 7.57
C LEU A 117 3.06 35.48 7.08
N SER A 118 2.45 35.63 5.90
CA SER A 118 2.06 36.94 5.34
C SER A 118 0.67 37.40 5.77
N THR A 119 0.00 36.68 6.67
CA THR A 119 -1.35 36.97 7.14
C THR A 119 -1.31 37.34 8.63
N PRO A 120 -1.23 38.64 8.97
CA PRO A 120 -1.04 39.08 10.35
C PRO A 120 -2.15 38.66 11.32
N CYS A 121 -3.40 38.54 10.85
CA CYS A 121 -4.54 38.15 11.69
C CYS A 121 -4.49 36.70 12.21
N LEU A 122 -3.52 35.89 11.78
CA LEU A 122 -3.29 34.54 12.30
C LEU A 122 -2.46 34.50 13.59
N TRP A 123 -1.79 35.60 13.95
CA TRP A 123 -0.82 35.70 15.05
C TRP A 123 -1.30 36.70 16.11
#